data_AF-A0A9D8D7E0-F1
#
_entry.id   AF-A0A9D8D7E0-F1
#
_cell.length_a   1.000
_cell.length_b   1.000
_cell.length_c   1.000
_cell.angle_alpha   90.00
_cell.angle_beta   90.00
_cell.angle_gamma   90.00
#
_symmetry.space_group_name_H-M   'P 1'
#
loop_
_entity.id
_entity.type
_entity.pdbx_description
1 polymer ?
#
loop_
_entity_poly.entity_id
_entity_poly.type
_entity_poly.pdbx_seq_one_letter_code
_entity_poly.pdbx_strand_id
1 'polypeptide(L)'
;MRLKPAQSVALAFLGALTVGTILLLLPISRAGGGPVPVMDAFFTATSSITITGLSVVDTATFWSPFGQAVILVLVQLGGLGVMTFTAILVLIVAGRLGFRRRAAARAEQGSLAPGEVKSIVIGVAVLTLIVEAVIALVLFLRFLSLGDGFADSLWYGVFHALTAFNNAGFSLFSDNFMGFQGDWVILGALMVAIVAGGLGLPVWADLIRRRRNKLYTRRHWRLHTQLTIIGTIALLIFGIGAVLIIEWTNPGTLGPMGTGDKILNGAFQGVSPRTAGFNTVSYSEVRPETLMITDFLMLIGAGSVSTSGGIKVTTMLVLAIATIASLRGDREVQLLGRSLPQSAVRQALAVTVIFTSLIALGTLA
;
A
#
# COMPACT_ATOMS: atom_id res chain seq x y z
N MET A 1 -31.71 -1.48 -16.19
CA MET A 1 -31.36 -1.82 -14.79
C MET A 1 -30.22 -0.91 -14.33
N ARG A 2 -30.34 -0.23 -13.18
CA ARG A 2 -29.24 0.58 -12.62
C ARG A 2 -28.37 -0.32 -11.73
N LEU A 3 -27.10 -0.50 -12.10
CA LEU A 3 -26.13 -1.26 -11.30
C LEU A 3 -25.94 -0.61 -9.92
N LYS A 4 -25.79 -1.43 -8.87
CA LYS A 4 -25.41 -0.93 -7.55
C LYS A 4 -23.95 -0.44 -7.60
N PRO A 5 -23.56 0.60 -6.84
CA PRO A 5 -22.21 1.16 -6.90
C PRO A 5 -21.07 0.13 -6.70
N ALA A 6 -21.25 -0.83 -5.81
CA ALA A 6 -20.28 -1.92 -5.61
C ALA A 6 -20.16 -2.86 -6.83
N GLN A 7 -21.27 -3.14 -7.53
CA GLN A 7 -21.26 -3.96 -8.74
C GLN A 7 -20.57 -3.24 -9.89
N SER A 8 -20.80 -1.93 -10.04
CA SER A 8 -20.13 -1.12 -11.06
C SER A 8 -18.61 -1.13 -10.91
N VAL A 9 -18.10 -1.07 -9.67
CA VAL A 9 -16.66 -1.13 -9.43
C VAL A 9 -16.11 -2.53 -9.68
N ALA A 10 -16.78 -3.58 -9.21
CA ALA A 10 -16.35 -4.95 -9.48
C ALA A 10 -16.27 -5.22 -11.00
N LEU A 11 -17.27 -4.76 -11.76
CA LEU A 11 -17.27 -4.86 -13.23
C LEU A 11 -16.17 -4.01 -13.87
N ALA A 12 -15.87 -2.81 -13.34
CA ALA A 12 -14.76 -2.00 -13.84
C ALA A 12 -13.40 -2.67 -13.60
N PHE A 13 -13.18 -3.25 -12.42
CA PHE A 13 -11.98 -4.04 -12.11
C PHE A 13 -11.87 -5.27 -13.01
N LEU A 14 -12.96 -6.03 -13.18
CA LEU A 14 -13.00 -7.18 -14.09
C LEU A 14 -12.73 -6.79 -15.54
N GLY A 15 -13.28 -5.65 -15.99
CA GLY A 15 -13.05 -5.13 -17.33
C GLY A 15 -11.58 -4.75 -17.55
N ALA A 16 -10.99 -3.99 -16.62
CA ALA A 16 -9.59 -3.61 -16.67
C ALA A 16 -8.64 -4.82 -16.58
N LEU A 17 -8.96 -5.81 -15.74
CA LEU A 17 -8.28 -7.11 -15.71
C LEU A 17 -8.32 -7.80 -17.07
N THR A 18 -9.53 -7.95 -17.65
CA THR A 18 -9.72 -8.63 -18.93
C THR A 18 -8.94 -7.96 -20.05
N VAL A 19 -9.02 -6.63 -20.14
CA VAL A 19 -8.26 -5.84 -21.12
C VAL A 19 -6.76 -5.99 -20.88
N GLY A 20 -6.31 -5.92 -19.63
CA GLY A 20 -4.92 -6.12 -19.25
C GLY A 20 -4.38 -7.48 -19.68
N THR A 21 -5.13 -8.56 -19.42
CA THR A 21 -4.77 -9.91 -19.86
C THR A 21 -4.67 -10.00 -21.38
N ILE A 22 -5.63 -9.44 -22.13
CA ILE A 22 -5.58 -9.44 -23.60
C ILE A 22 -4.35 -8.68 -24.11
N LEU A 23 -4.04 -7.52 -23.53
CA LEU A 23 -2.85 -6.74 -23.91
C LEU A 23 -1.55 -7.50 -23.61
N LEU A 24 -1.45 -8.16 -22.45
CA LEU A 24 -0.28 -8.98 -22.11
C LEU A 24 -0.14 -10.24 -22.99
N LEU A 25 -1.23 -10.74 -23.57
CA LEU A 25 -1.20 -11.86 -24.52
C LEU A 25 -0.69 -11.48 -25.91
N LEU A 26 -0.61 -10.19 -26.23
CA LEU A 26 -0.09 -9.75 -27.53
C LEU A 26 1.38 -10.14 -27.67
N PRO A 27 1.83 -10.57 -28.87
CA PRO A 27 3.24 -10.95 -29.09
C PRO A 27 4.24 -9.85 -28.77
N ILE A 28 3.86 -8.58 -28.95
CA ILE A 28 4.70 -7.41 -28.63
C ILE A 28 5.00 -7.29 -27.13
N SER A 29 4.21 -7.92 -26.26
CA SER A 29 4.38 -7.88 -24.79
C SER A 29 5.53 -8.74 -24.28
N ARG A 30 6.02 -9.70 -25.07
CA ARG A 30 7.11 -10.60 -24.68
C ARG A 30 8.45 -10.07 -25.19
N ALA A 31 9.47 -10.03 -24.33
CA ALA A 31 10.81 -9.56 -24.72
C ALA A 31 11.52 -10.54 -25.67
N GLY A 32 11.24 -11.83 -25.53
CA GLY A 32 11.72 -12.89 -26.42
C GLY A 32 10.70 -13.30 -27.48
N GLY A 33 11.08 -14.25 -28.34
CA GLY A 33 10.17 -14.90 -29.28
C GLY A 33 9.19 -15.86 -28.59
N GLY A 34 8.04 -16.09 -29.22
CA GLY A 34 7.06 -17.11 -28.84
C GLY A 34 5.80 -16.57 -28.15
N PRO A 35 4.74 -17.40 -28.05
CA PRO A 35 3.46 -16.99 -27.47
C PRO A 35 3.55 -16.87 -25.94
N VAL A 36 2.82 -15.91 -25.36
CA VAL A 36 2.68 -15.81 -23.90
C VAL A 36 1.63 -16.82 -23.41
N PRO A 37 1.93 -17.68 -22.42
CA PRO A 37 0.92 -18.57 -21.84
C PRO A 37 -0.22 -17.77 -21.21
N VAL A 38 -1.47 -18.23 -21.43
CA VAL A 38 -2.68 -17.54 -20.94
C VAL A 38 -2.68 -17.36 -19.43
N MET A 39 -2.25 -18.38 -18.68
CA MET A 39 -2.19 -18.29 -17.22
C MET A 39 -1.15 -17.28 -16.74
N ASP A 40 0.00 -17.16 -17.40
CA ASP A 40 1.02 -16.19 -17.01
C ASP A 40 0.51 -14.76 -17.23
N ALA A 41 -0.10 -14.49 -18.39
CA ALA A 41 -0.70 -13.19 -18.66
C ALA A 41 -1.87 -12.86 -17.72
N PHE A 42 -2.75 -13.83 -17.44
CA PHE A 42 -3.88 -13.64 -16.54
C PHE A 42 -3.44 -13.42 -15.09
N PHE A 43 -2.49 -14.22 -14.61
CA PHE A 43 -1.94 -14.10 -13.27
C PHE A 43 -1.20 -12.78 -13.09
N THR A 44 -0.33 -12.40 -14.04
CA THR A 44 0.39 -11.12 -14.00
C THR A 44 -0.59 -9.96 -14.05
N ALA A 45 -1.58 -9.96 -14.96
CA ALA A 45 -2.59 -8.90 -15.02
C ALA A 45 -3.38 -8.79 -13.71
N THR A 46 -3.75 -9.92 -13.11
CA THR A 46 -4.44 -9.98 -11.81
C THR A 46 -3.56 -9.36 -10.73
N SER A 47 -2.33 -9.85 -10.57
CA SER A 47 -1.39 -9.36 -9.57
C SER A 47 -1.06 -7.87 -9.75
N SER A 48 -0.99 -7.37 -10.98
CA SER A 48 -0.78 -5.95 -11.26
C SER A 48 -1.98 -5.08 -10.84
N ILE A 49 -3.20 -5.44 -11.25
CA ILE A 49 -4.39 -4.64 -10.92
C ILE A 49 -4.81 -4.75 -9.45
N THR A 50 -4.54 -5.89 -8.81
CA THR A 50 -4.74 -6.07 -7.36
C THR A 50 -3.57 -5.57 -6.55
N ILE A 51 -2.49 -5.10 -7.20
CA ILE A 51 -1.32 -4.51 -6.55
C ILE A 51 -0.68 -5.51 -5.56
N THR A 52 -0.58 -6.77 -5.95
CA THR A 52 -0.12 -7.86 -5.08
C THR A 52 1.38 -8.10 -5.20
N GLY A 53 1.94 -7.92 -6.40
CA GLY A 53 3.39 -8.01 -6.63
C GLY A 53 3.96 -9.42 -6.77
N LEU A 54 3.10 -10.44 -6.78
CA LEU A 54 3.52 -11.80 -7.11
C LEU A 54 3.62 -11.96 -8.63
N SER A 55 4.68 -12.62 -9.08
CA SER A 55 4.90 -12.91 -10.50
C SER A 55 5.26 -14.37 -10.69
N VAL A 56 4.62 -15.03 -11.65
CA VAL A 56 4.95 -16.42 -12.05
C VAL A 56 6.13 -16.49 -13.04
N VAL A 57 6.41 -15.36 -13.69
CA VAL A 57 7.54 -15.17 -14.61
C VAL A 57 8.30 -13.92 -14.19
N ASP A 58 9.62 -13.92 -14.38
CA ASP A 58 10.45 -12.76 -14.03
C ASP A 58 10.07 -11.52 -14.85
N THR A 59 9.78 -10.43 -14.16
CA THR A 59 9.27 -9.21 -14.79
C THR A 59 10.33 -8.49 -15.62
N ALA A 60 11.59 -8.58 -15.20
CA ALA A 60 12.72 -7.94 -15.85
C ALA A 60 13.00 -8.54 -17.23
N THR A 61 12.94 -9.86 -17.34
CA THR A 61 13.43 -10.61 -18.51
C THR A 61 12.32 -11.14 -19.41
N PHE A 62 11.13 -11.43 -18.88
CA PHE A 62 10.05 -12.04 -19.67
C PHE A 62 9.27 -11.01 -20.49
N TRP A 63 8.97 -9.85 -19.90
CA TRP A 63 8.16 -8.82 -20.51
C TRP A 63 9.01 -7.82 -21.28
N SER A 64 8.56 -7.46 -22.49
CA SER A 64 9.12 -6.36 -23.26
C SER A 64 8.81 -5.02 -22.58
N PRO A 65 9.42 -3.91 -23.01
CA PRO A 65 9.04 -2.58 -22.53
C PRO A 65 7.54 -2.27 -22.69
N PHE A 66 6.90 -2.81 -23.73
CA PHE A 66 5.45 -2.71 -23.89
C PHE A 66 4.70 -3.50 -22.81
N GLY A 67 5.08 -4.75 -22.56
CA GLY A 67 4.48 -5.57 -21.50
C GLY A 67 4.65 -4.96 -20.10
N GLN A 68 5.85 -4.44 -19.82
CA GLN A 68 6.16 -3.70 -18.59
C GLN A 68 5.29 -2.43 -18.47
N ALA A 69 5.07 -1.70 -19.57
CA ALA A 69 4.17 -0.55 -19.56
C ALA A 69 2.71 -0.95 -19.26
N VAL A 70 2.23 -2.07 -19.80
CA VAL A 70 0.89 -2.59 -19.48
C VAL A 70 0.78 -2.94 -17.99
N ILE A 71 1.77 -3.62 -17.43
CA ILE A 71 1.86 -3.92 -15.99
C ILE A 71 1.79 -2.63 -15.18
N LEU A 72 2.58 -1.63 -15.54
CA LEU A 72 2.65 -0.35 -14.85
C LEU A 72 1.30 0.40 -14.87
N VAL A 73 0.62 0.40 -16.02
CA VAL A 73 -0.72 0.98 -16.17
C VAL A 73 -1.74 0.25 -15.29
N LEU A 74 -1.71 -1.09 -15.26
CA LEU A 74 -2.60 -1.87 -14.40
C LEU A 74 -2.34 -1.60 -12.91
N VAL A 75 -1.08 -1.48 -12.50
CA VAL A 75 -0.70 -1.07 -11.13
C VAL A 75 -1.29 0.31 -10.79
N GLN A 76 -1.16 1.29 -11.69
CA GLN A 76 -1.71 2.63 -11.46
C GLN A 76 -3.24 2.62 -11.37
N LEU A 77 -3.90 1.88 -12.27
CA LEU A 77 -5.36 1.72 -12.26
C LEU A 77 -5.84 1.00 -11.00
N GLY A 78 -5.11 -0.02 -10.54
CA GLY A 78 -5.35 -0.68 -9.27
C GLY A 78 -5.28 0.31 -8.10
N GLY A 79 -4.16 1.04 -8.00
CA GLY A 79 -3.91 1.98 -6.90
C GLY A 79 -4.96 3.08 -6.80
N LEU A 80 -5.19 3.78 -7.92
CA LEU A 80 -6.24 4.80 -8.02
C LEU A 80 -7.64 4.20 -7.86
N GLY A 81 -7.87 2.98 -8.37
CA GLY A 81 -9.14 2.28 -8.32
C GLY A 81 -9.56 1.93 -6.89
N VAL A 82 -8.65 1.37 -6.09
CA VAL A 82 -8.90 1.05 -4.67
C VAL A 82 -9.18 2.32 -3.87
N MET A 83 -8.40 3.38 -4.07
CA MET A 83 -8.60 4.66 -3.39
C MET A 83 -9.95 5.30 -3.77
N THR A 84 -10.26 5.36 -5.07
CA THR A 84 -11.50 5.96 -5.59
C THR A 84 -12.74 5.19 -5.14
N PHE A 85 -12.68 3.85 -5.19
CA PHE A 85 -13.77 3.00 -4.72
C PHE A 85 -14.03 3.19 -3.22
N THR A 86 -12.98 3.15 -2.41
CA THR A 86 -13.10 3.32 -0.96
C THR A 86 -13.70 4.69 -0.65
N ALA A 87 -13.29 5.75 -1.35
CA ALA A 87 -13.87 7.08 -1.19
C ALA A 87 -15.37 7.13 -1.55
N ILE A 88 -15.78 6.53 -2.66
CA ILE A 88 -17.19 6.48 -3.10
C ILE A 88 -18.05 5.69 -2.11
N LEU A 89 -17.57 4.54 -1.62
CA LEU A 89 -18.27 3.75 -0.61
C LEU A 89 -18.53 4.54 0.67
N VAL A 90 -17.51 5.24 1.17
CA VAL A 90 -17.62 6.10 2.35
C VAL A 90 -18.70 7.17 2.13
N LEU A 91 -18.75 7.78 0.95
CA LEU A 91 -19.75 8.80 0.62
C LEU A 91 -21.18 8.23 0.57
N ILE A 92 -21.37 7.02 0.02
CA ILE A 92 -22.69 6.38 -0.03
C ILE A 92 -23.18 6.04 1.37
N VAL A 93 -22.30 5.49 2.22
CA VAL A 93 -22.63 5.17 3.62
C VAL A 93 -22.97 6.44 4.38
N ALA A 94 -22.18 7.51 4.21
CA ALA A 94 -22.44 8.80 4.83
C ALA A 94 -23.74 9.47 4.33
N GLY A 95 -24.08 9.31 3.05
CA GLY A 95 -25.29 9.87 2.44
C GLY A 95 -26.60 9.27 2.95
N ARG A 96 -26.58 8.01 3.42
CA ARG A 96 -27.75 7.32 4.02
C ARG A 96 -28.04 7.72 5.46
N LEU A 97 -27.21 8.57 6.08
CA LEU A 97 -27.43 9.08 7.44
C LEU A 97 -28.40 10.28 7.43
N GLY A 98 -29.25 10.41 8.45
CA GLY A 98 -30.12 11.60 8.64
C GLY A 98 -29.32 12.86 8.99
N PHE A 99 -29.90 14.07 8.84
CA PHE A 99 -29.21 15.38 8.94
C PHE A 99 -28.31 15.55 10.18
N ARG A 100 -28.76 15.14 11.38
CA ARG A 100 -27.97 15.18 12.63
C ARG A 100 -26.79 14.19 12.65
N ARG A 101 -27.00 12.97 12.12
CA ARG A 101 -25.93 11.96 11.97
C ARG A 101 -24.95 12.32 10.85
N ARG A 102 -25.38 13.06 9.82
CA ARG A 102 -24.48 13.67 8.83
C ARG A 102 -23.58 14.70 9.47
N ALA A 103 -24.08 15.57 10.36
CA ALA A 103 -23.25 16.56 11.04
C ALA A 103 -22.20 15.92 11.97
N ALA A 104 -22.58 14.88 12.73
CA ALA A 104 -21.65 14.12 13.57
C ALA A 104 -20.64 13.29 12.74
N ALA A 105 -21.09 12.60 11.68
CA ALA A 105 -20.19 11.91 10.75
C ALA A 105 -19.29 12.88 9.96
N ARG A 106 -19.76 14.11 9.70
CA ARG A 106 -18.96 15.21 9.13
C ARG A 106 -17.93 15.77 10.12
N ALA A 107 -18.17 15.65 11.42
CA ALA A 107 -17.21 16.05 12.45
C ALA A 107 -16.18 14.94 12.75
N GLU A 108 -16.58 13.66 12.66
CA GLU A 108 -15.73 12.51 13.00
C GLU A 108 -14.95 11.93 11.81
N GLN A 109 -15.57 11.82 10.64
CA GLN A 109 -14.97 11.29 9.41
C GLN A 109 -14.77 12.37 8.34
N GLY A 110 -15.45 13.51 8.52
CA GLY A 110 -15.59 14.58 7.55
C GLY A 110 -15.87 14.11 6.13
N SER A 111 -17.03 13.47 6.04
CA SER A 111 -17.69 13.12 4.79
C SER A 111 -18.09 14.37 4.01
N LEU A 112 -17.61 14.39 2.78
CA LEU A 112 -17.64 15.51 1.83
C LEU A 112 -19.00 15.62 1.14
N ALA A 113 -19.28 16.78 0.52
CA ALA A 113 -20.54 17.01 -0.16
C ALA A 113 -20.64 16.14 -1.44
N PRO A 114 -21.84 15.67 -1.86
CA PRO A 114 -22.01 14.84 -3.05
C PRO A 114 -21.53 15.47 -4.38
N GLY A 115 -21.39 16.80 -4.45
CA GLY A 115 -20.82 17.50 -5.62
C GLY A 115 -19.29 17.53 -5.66
N GLU A 116 -18.60 17.11 -4.59
CA GLU A 116 -17.13 17.21 -4.45
C GLU A 116 -16.41 15.93 -4.88
N VAL A 117 -17.10 14.83 -5.19
CA VAL A 117 -16.49 13.52 -5.50
C VAL A 117 -15.50 13.62 -6.66
N LYS A 118 -15.90 14.28 -7.75
CA LYS A 118 -15.04 14.49 -8.91
C LYS A 118 -13.79 15.30 -8.54
N SER A 119 -13.95 16.38 -7.79
CA SER A 119 -12.84 17.24 -7.35
C SER A 119 -11.88 16.51 -6.40
N ILE A 120 -12.40 15.62 -5.56
CA ILE A 120 -11.59 14.79 -4.65
C ILE A 120 -10.80 13.77 -5.45
N VAL A 121 -11.44 13.00 -6.33
CA VAL A 121 -10.77 11.99 -7.16
C VAL A 121 -9.68 12.61 -8.02
N ILE A 122 -9.95 13.76 -8.65
CA ILE A 122 -8.94 14.50 -9.41
C ILE A 122 -7.82 15.00 -8.48
N GLY A 123 -8.16 15.55 -7.31
CA GLY A 123 -7.17 15.99 -6.34
C GLY A 123 -6.26 14.86 -5.84
N VAL A 124 -6.81 13.66 -5.63
CA VAL A 124 -6.05 12.45 -5.29
C VAL A 124 -5.09 12.10 -6.41
N ALA A 125 -5.61 11.95 -7.62
CA ALA A 125 -4.81 11.53 -8.77
C ALA A 125 -3.66 12.52 -9.01
N VAL A 126 -3.93 13.83 -8.93
CA VAL A 126 -2.89 14.86 -9.07
C VAL A 126 -1.85 14.77 -7.95
N LEU A 127 -2.27 14.61 -6.70
CA LEU A 127 -1.32 14.47 -5.58
C LEU A 127 -0.44 13.23 -5.74
N THR A 128 -1.04 12.09 -6.06
CA THR A 128 -0.34 10.82 -6.33
C THR A 128 0.69 11.01 -7.43
N LEU A 129 0.29 11.55 -8.58
CA LEU A 129 1.19 11.79 -9.71
C LEU A 129 2.34 12.75 -9.37
N ILE A 130 2.11 13.75 -8.52
CA ILE A 130 3.18 14.66 -8.05
C ILE A 130 4.19 13.90 -7.19
N VAL A 131 3.72 13.09 -6.22
CA VAL A 131 4.61 12.33 -5.35
C VAL A 131 5.39 11.29 -6.15
N GLU A 132 4.71 10.56 -7.04
CA GLU A 132 5.32 9.59 -7.96
C GLU A 132 6.39 10.27 -8.84
N ALA A 133 6.10 11.44 -9.42
CA ALA A 133 7.07 12.16 -10.25
C ALA A 133 8.30 12.61 -9.47
N VAL A 134 8.14 13.04 -8.21
CA VAL A 134 9.28 13.42 -7.35
C VAL A 134 10.15 12.20 -7.02
N ILE A 135 9.53 11.07 -6.64
CA ILE A 135 10.27 9.83 -6.37
C ILE A 135 10.95 9.31 -7.64
N ALA A 136 10.24 9.32 -8.78
CA ALA A 136 10.78 8.91 -10.07
C ALA A 136 11.99 9.75 -10.47
N LEU A 137 11.95 11.07 -10.24
CA LEU A 137 13.08 11.95 -10.50
C LEU A 137 14.29 11.62 -9.62
N VAL A 138 14.08 11.37 -8.32
CA VAL A 138 15.16 10.97 -7.41
C VAL A 138 15.81 9.65 -7.86
N LEU A 139 14.99 8.65 -8.17
CA LEU A 139 15.47 7.36 -8.65
C LEU A 139 16.18 7.49 -10.01
N PHE A 140 15.59 8.23 -10.96
CA PHE A 140 16.17 8.51 -12.27
C PHE A 140 17.57 9.11 -12.15
N LEU A 141 17.73 10.18 -11.36
CA LEU A 141 19.02 10.83 -11.16
C LEU A 141 20.03 9.89 -10.50
N ARG A 142 19.56 9.01 -9.61
CA ARG A 142 20.43 8.04 -8.96
C ARG A 142 20.91 6.95 -9.92
N PHE A 143 20.02 6.33 -10.70
CA PHE A 143 20.39 5.36 -11.74
C PHE A 143 21.33 5.97 -12.78
N LEU A 144 21.07 7.22 -13.20
CA LEU A 144 21.96 7.93 -14.11
C LEU A 144 23.36 8.12 -13.51
N SER A 145 23.46 8.39 -12.20
CA SER A 145 24.74 8.50 -11.49
C SER A 145 25.49 7.18 -11.31
N LEU A 146 24.79 6.05 -11.41
CA LEU A 146 25.38 4.70 -11.37
C LEU A 146 25.91 4.25 -12.74
N GLY A 147 25.67 5.03 -13.80
CA GLY A 147 26.17 4.77 -15.15
C GLY A 147 25.17 4.12 -16.08
N ASP A 148 23.90 3.95 -15.67
CA ASP A 148 22.84 3.47 -16.55
C ASP A 148 22.57 4.46 -17.69
N GLY A 149 22.13 3.94 -18.84
CA GLY A 149 21.75 4.78 -19.98
C GLY A 149 20.56 5.68 -19.66
N PHE A 150 20.48 6.87 -20.25
CA PHE A 150 19.43 7.85 -19.97
C PHE A 150 18.01 7.28 -20.05
N ALA A 151 17.73 6.50 -21.11
CA ALA A 151 16.42 5.89 -21.32
C ALA A 151 16.10 4.83 -20.24
N ASP A 152 17.08 4.00 -19.90
CA ASP A 152 16.94 2.93 -18.91
C ASP A 152 16.78 3.52 -17.50
N SER A 153 17.61 4.51 -17.12
CA SER A 153 17.47 5.23 -15.85
C SER A 153 16.07 5.84 -15.71
N LEU A 154 15.55 6.45 -16.79
CA LEU A 154 14.23 7.08 -16.77
C LEU A 154 13.14 6.03 -16.58
N TRP A 155 13.26 4.92 -17.30
CA TRP A 155 12.32 3.81 -17.20
C TRP A 155 12.34 3.15 -15.82
N TYR A 156 13.53 2.84 -15.29
CA TYR A 156 13.70 2.30 -13.94
C TYR A 156 13.17 3.26 -12.87
N GLY A 157 13.45 4.56 -13.01
CA GLY A 157 12.97 5.57 -12.06
C GLY A 157 11.44 5.66 -12.03
N VAL A 158 10.81 5.78 -13.20
CA VAL A 158 9.35 5.86 -13.31
C VAL A 158 8.69 4.57 -12.85
N PHE A 159 9.13 3.41 -13.36
CA PHE A 159 8.52 2.13 -13.06
C PHE A 159 8.54 1.85 -11.55
N HIS A 160 9.70 1.94 -10.91
CA HIS A 160 9.83 1.64 -9.50
C HIS A 160 9.19 2.69 -8.59
N ALA A 161 9.11 3.96 -8.99
CA ALA A 161 8.39 4.97 -8.23
C ALA A 161 6.89 4.69 -8.17
N LEU A 162 6.28 4.34 -9.31
CA LEU A 162 4.86 4.02 -9.39
C LEU A 162 4.56 2.70 -8.68
N THR A 163 5.37 1.66 -8.86
CA THR A 163 5.16 0.39 -8.15
C THR A 163 5.37 0.55 -6.64
N ALA A 164 6.34 1.35 -6.20
CA ALA A 164 6.56 1.60 -4.78
C ALA A 164 5.46 2.44 -4.12
N PHE A 165 5.01 3.53 -4.77
CA PHE A 165 3.93 4.35 -4.23
C PHE A 165 2.62 3.56 -4.17
N ASN A 166 2.33 2.76 -5.20
CA ASN A 166 1.14 1.93 -5.19
C ASN A 166 1.29 0.69 -4.29
N ASN A 167 2.47 0.39 -3.74
CA ASN A 167 2.74 -0.83 -2.96
C ASN A 167 2.53 -2.11 -3.78
N ALA A 168 3.04 -2.14 -5.01
CA ALA A 168 2.83 -3.23 -5.96
C ALA A 168 3.97 -4.24 -6.08
N GLY A 169 5.17 -3.95 -5.58
CA GLY A 169 6.26 -4.92 -5.49
C GLY A 169 6.92 -5.38 -6.79
N PHE A 170 6.35 -5.07 -7.95
CA PHE A 170 6.97 -5.36 -9.24
C PHE A 170 8.26 -4.57 -9.40
N SER A 171 9.32 -5.28 -9.81
CA SER A 171 10.64 -4.73 -10.10
C SER A 171 11.07 -5.09 -11.54
N LEU A 172 11.89 -4.22 -12.12
CA LEU A 172 12.58 -4.46 -13.39
C LEU A 172 13.95 -5.12 -13.20
N PHE A 173 14.26 -5.54 -11.98
CA PHE A 173 15.46 -6.28 -11.63
C PHE A 173 15.08 -7.69 -11.18
N SER A 174 15.71 -8.71 -11.74
CA SER A 174 15.39 -10.12 -11.44
C SER A 174 15.66 -10.50 -9.99
N ASP A 175 16.63 -9.82 -9.36
CA ASP A 175 16.98 -9.92 -7.94
C ASP A 175 16.25 -8.87 -7.08
N ASN A 176 15.26 -8.17 -7.66
CA ASN A 176 14.55 -7.06 -7.04
C ASN A 176 15.53 -5.96 -6.58
N PHE A 177 15.63 -5.66 -5.28
CA PHE A 177 16.58 -4.66 -4.78
C PHE A 177 17.75 -5.27 -4.00
N MET A 178 18.02 -6.57 -4.16
CA MET A 178 19.16 -7.22 -3.52
C MET A 178 20.51 -6.65 -4.01
N GLY A 179 20.63 -6.29 -5.29
CA GLY A 179 21.80 -5.58 -5.82
C GLY A 179 22.01 -4.16 -5.28
N PHE A 180 21.01 -3.58 -4.58
CA PHE A 180 21.02 -2.19 -4.11
C PHE A 180 21.07 -2.07 -2.57
N GLN A 181 21.51 -3.13 -1.88
CA GLN A 181 21.57 -3.19 -0.41
C GLN A 181 22.33 -2.03 0.26
N GLY A 182 23.34 -1.46 -0.41
CA GLY A 182 24.11 -0.32 0.10
C GLY A 182 23.64 1.06 -0.39
N ASP A 183 22.59 1.11 -1.22
CA ASP A 183 22.16 2.37 -1.84
C ASP A 183 21.06 3.07 -1.02
N TRP A 184 21.50 3.97 -0.16
CA TRP A 184 20.63 4.78 0.70
C TRP A 184 19.63 5.65 -0.07
N VAL A 185 19.98 6.07 -1.29
CA VAL A 185 19.12 6.94 -2.09
C VAL A 185 17.98 6.12 -2.68
N ILE A 186 18.28 4.97 -3.28
CA ILE A 186 17.27 4.08 -3.86
C ILE A 186 16.36 3.53 -2.77
N LEU A 187 16.94 2.86 -1.77
CA LEU A 187 16.16 2.23 -0.70
C LEU A 187 15.39 3.27 0.13
N GLY A 188 16.00 4.44 0.39
CA GLY A 188 15.33 5.56 1.04
C GLY A 188 14.13 6.09 0.25
N ALA A 189 14.28 6.31 -1.05
CA ALA A 189 13.20 6.79 -1.91
C ALA A 189 12.04 5.79 -1.98
N LEU A 190 12.33 4.50 -2.09
CA LEU A 190 11.32 3.44 -2.06
C LEU A 190 10.59 3.37 -0.72
N MET A 191 11.32 3.41 0.42
CA MET A 191 10.68 3.43 1.74
C MET A 191 9.75 4.63 1.90
N VAL A 192 10.16 5.81 1.43
CA VAL A 192 9.32 7.02 1.45
C VAL A 192 8.07 6.81 0.59
N ALA A 193 8.20 6.27 -0.63
CA ALA A 193 7.08 6.00 -1.52
C ALA A 193 6.08 5.02 -0.90
N ILE A 194 6.57 3.92 -0.31
CA ILE A 194 5.75 2.90 0.37
C ILE A 194 4.94 3.52 1.51
N VAL A 195 5.61 4.28 2.38
CA VAL A 195 4.94 4.97 3.50
C VAL A 195 3.93 5.99 2.97
N ALA A 196 4.32 6.79 1.98
CA ALA A 196 3.50 7.84 1.40
C ALA A 196 2.21 7.30 0.78
N GLY A 197 2.30 6.23 -0.02
CA GLY A 197 1.13 5.55 -0.60
C GLY A 197 0.27 4.85 0.45
N GLY A 198 0.92 4.31 1.49
CA GLY A 198 0.25 3.61 2.58
C GLY A 198 -0.55 4.52 3.53
N LEU A 199 -0.20 5.79 3.73
CA LEU A 199 -0.89 6.67 4.70
C LEU A 199 -2.37 6.90 4.37
N GLY A 200 -2.74 6.83 3.10
CA GLY A 200 -4.11 7.02 2.62
C GLY A 200 -4.52 8.49 2.49
N LEU A 201 -5.53 8.71 1.64
CA LEU A 201 -5.94 10.04 1.21
C LEU A 201 -6.34 11.00 2.36
N PRO A 202 -7.11 10.59 3.38
CA PRO A 202 -7.55 11.51 4.43
C PRO A 202 -6.38 12.18 5.16
N VAL A 203 -5.28 11.44 5.35
CA VAL A 203 -4.07 11.94 5.99
C VAL A 203 -3.42 13.03 5.15
N TRP A 204 -3.27 12.78 3.84
CA TRP A 204 -2.74 13.74 2.89
C TRP A 204 -3.60 15.02 2.80
N ALA A 205 -4.92 14.86 2.74
CA ALA A 205 -5.84 15.99 2.69
C ALA A 205 -5.74 16.87 3.95
N ASP A 206 -5.66 16.26 5.14
CA ASP A 206 -5.47 16.99 6.40
C ASP A 206 -4.09 17.69 6.46
N LEU A 207 -3.03 17.06 5.95
CA LEU A 207 -1.69 17.64 5.91
C LEU A 207 -1.62 18.86 4.99
N ILE A 208 -2.25 18.81 3.81
CA ILE A 208 -2.34 19.93 2.87
C ILE A 208 -3.16 21.08 3.46
N ARG A 209 -4.29 20.79 4.11
CA ARG A 209 -5.12 21.80 4.79
C ARG A 209 -4.34 22.51 5.90
N ARG A 210 -3.57 21.77 6.69
CA ARG A 210 -2.68 22.34 7.71
C ARG A 210 -1.62 23.25 7.12
N ARG A 211 -1.01 22.88 5.99
CA ARG A 211 0.01 23.70 5.34
C ARG A 211 -0.56 25.02 4.80
N ARG A 212 -1.78 24.99 4.25
CA ARG A 212 -2.47 26.18 3.73
C ARG A 212 -3.01 27.10 4.84
N ASN A 213 -3.32 26.56 6.01
CA ASN A 213 -3.90 27.34 7.10
C ASN A 213 -3.11 27.10 8.40
N LYS A 214 -2.14 27.98 8.69
CA LYS A 214 -1.26 27.87 9.87
C LYS A 214 -2.00 27.89 11.21
N LEU A 215 -3.23 28.41 11.23
CA LEU A 215 -4.14 28.39 12.39
C LEU A 215 -4.76 27.00 12.64
N TYR A 216 -4.59 26.04 11.73
CA TYR A 216 -5.08 24.67 11.86
C TYR A 216 -4.15 23.84 12.76
N THR A 217 -4.35 23.92 14.07
CA THR A 217 -3.56 23.22 15.09
C THR A 217 -3.82 21.70 15.08
N ARG A 218 -2.88 20.89 15.59
CA ARG A 218 -2.98 19.42 15.79
C ARG A 218 -4.29 18.96 16.47
N ARG A 219 -4.90 19.83 17.29
CA ARG A 219 -6.19 19.62 17.97
C ARG A 219 -7.39 19.45 17.01
N HIS A 220 -7.23 19.88 15.76
CA HIS A 220 -8.22 19.76 14.68
C HIS A 220 -7.97 18.56 13.76
N TRP A 221 -6.88 17.80 13.97
CA TRP A 221 -6.69 16.56 13.23
C TRP A 221 -7.87 15.64 13.51
N ARG A 222 -8.46 15.11 12.44
CA ARG A 222 -9.52 14.12 12.59
C ARG A 222 -8.93 12.93 13.33
N LEU A 223 -9.71 12.33 14.22
CA LEU A 223 -9.30 11.17 15.01
C LEU A 223 -8.62 10.13 14.10
N HIS A 224 -9.23 9.88 12.94
CA HIS A 224 -8.71 8.99 11.91
C HIS A 224 -7.26 9.27 11.46
N THR A 225 -6.92 10.53 11.18
CA THR A 225 -5.57 10.94 10.73
C THR A 225 -4.54 10.73 11.83
N GLN A 226 -4.90 11.10 13.07
CA GLN A 226 -4.03 10.89 14.21
C GLN A 226 -3.79 9.40 14.49
N LEU A 227 -4.83 8.57 14.42
CA LEU A 227 -4.72 7.12 14.60
C LEU A 227 -3.89 6.46 13.51
N THR A 228 -4.08 6.86 12.26
CA THR A 228 -3.33 6.32 11.13
C THR A 228 -1.84 6.64 11.28
N ILE A 229 -1.49 7.88 11.61
CA ILE A 229 -0.08 8.28 11.79
C ILE A 229 0.55 7.59 12.99
N ILE A 230 -0.12 7.58 14.16
CA ILE A 230 0.41 6.94 15.37
C ILE A 230 0.60 5.44 15.14
N GLY A 231 -0.41 4.75 14.60
CA GLY A 231 -0.32 3.32 14.34
C GLY A 231 0.73 2.99 13.29
N THR A 232 0.85 3.79 12.23
CA THR A 232 1.90 3.59 11.20
C THR A 232 3.29 3.75 11.79
N ILE A 233 3.53 4.79 12.61
CA ILE A 233 4.83 5.00 13.27
C ILE A 233 5.12 3.86 14.25
N ALA A 234 4.13 3.43 15.03
CA ALA A 234 4.30 2.33 15.99
C ALA A 234 4.68 1.02 15.28
N LEU A 235 3.97 0.67 14.21
CA LEU A 235 4.26 -0.53 13.42
C LEU A 235 5.60 -0.45 12.71
N LEU A 236 6.00 0.73 12.22
CA LEU A 236 7.32 0.95 11.64
C LEU A 236 8.43 0.73 12.65
N ILE A 237 8.34 1.35 13.82
CA ILE A 237 9.34 1.18 14.88
C ILE A 237 9.41 -0.29 15.31
N PHE A 238 8.25 -0.94 15.48
CA PHE A 238 8.19 -2.34 15.85
C PHE A 238 8.80 -3.25 14.78
N GLY A 239 8.40 -3.11 13.51
CA GLY A 239 8.91 -3.94 12.43
C GLY A 239 10.41 -3.77 12.18
N ILE A 240 10.88 -2.52 12.12
CA ILE A 240 12.30 -2.22 11.95
C ILE A 240 13.11 -2.75 13.14
N GLY A 241 12.64 -2.50 14.37
CA GLY A 241 13.31 -2.98 15.58
C GLY A 241 13.36 -4.51 15.66
N ALA A 242 12.24 -5.17 15.38
CA ALA A 242 12.16 -6.63 15.40
C ALA A 242 13.11 -7.27 14.38
N VAL A 243 13.08 -6.82 13.12
CA VAL A 243 13.97 -7.35 12.08
C VAL A 243 15.43 -7.10 12.46
N LEU A 244 15.78 -5.87 12.87
CA LEU A 244 17.16 -5.55 13.24
C LEU A 244 17.65 -6.38 14.42
N ILE A 245 16.83 -6.66 15.42
CA ILE A 245 17.23 -7.46 16.59
C ILE A 245 17.44 -8.94 16.21
N ILE A 246 16.53 -9.50 15.41
CA ILE A 246 16.52 -10.93 15.09
C ILE A 246 17.54 -11.28 14.00
N GLU A 247 17.65 -10.46 12.96
CA GLU A 247 18.48 -10.74 11.80
C GLU A 247 19.91 -10.19 11.92
N TRP A 248 20.24 -9.39 12.95
CA TRP A 248 21.55 -8.71 13.08
C TRP A 248 22.76 -9.61 12.84
N THR A 249 22.67 -10.85 13.35
CA THR A 249 23.73 -11.85 13.35
C THR A 249 23.47 -12.99 12.35
N ASN A 250 22.37 -12.96 11.60
CA ASN A 250 22.05 -14.02 10.64
C ASN A 250 23.03 -14.00 9.47
N PRO A 251 23.86 -15.04 9.27
CA PRO A 251 24.87 -15.07 8.21
C PRO A 251 24.29 -15.07 6.79
N GLY A 252 23.03 -15.47 6.59
CA GLY A 252 22.37 -15.46 5.27
C GLY A 252 21.77 -14.11 4.86
N THR A 253 21.66 -13.16 5.79
CA THR A 253 20.96 -11.89 5.54
C THR A 253 21.81 -10.68 5.95
N LEU A 254 21.56 -10.11 7.14
CA LEU A 254 22.23 -8.89 7.60
C LEU A 254 23.61 -9.17 8.20
N GLY A 255 23.90 -10.39 8.64
CA GLY A 255 25.13 -10.76 9.33
C GLY A 255 26.42 -10.30 8.63
N PRO A 256 26.60 -10.58 7.33
CA PRO A 256 27.80 -10.22 6.57
C PRO A 256 27.92 -8.73 6.23
N MET A 257 26.84 -7.95 6.34
CA MET A 257 26.80 -6.55 5.91
C MET A 257 27.55 -5.61 6.86
N GLY A 258 28.00 -4.46 6.36
CA GLY A 258 28.48 -3.36 7.21
C GLY A 258 27.36 -2.77 8.07
N THR A 259 27.69 -2.16 9.23
CA THR A 259 26.69 -1.65 10.19
C THR A 259 25.67 -0.69 9.57
N GLY A 260 26.12 0.19 8.65
CA GLY A 260 25.22 1.09 7.93
C GLY A 260 24.21 0.33 7.08
N ASP A 261 24.69 -0.62 6.28
CA ASP A 261 23.86 -1.43 5.39
C ASP A 261 22.93 -2.36 6.18
N LYS A 262 23.35 -2.87 7.35
CA LYS A 262 22.46 -3.61 8.27
C LYS A 262 21.26 -2.76 8.68
N ILE A 263 21.51 -1.51 9.11
CA ILE A 263 20.45 -0.59 9.52
C ILE A 263 19.53 -0.29 8.35
N LEU A 264 20.08 -0.01 7.17
CA LEU A 264 19.29 0.29 5.97
C LEU A 264 18.42 -0.89 5.55
N ASN A 265 18.99 -2.10 5.47
CA ASN A 265 18.28 -3.29 5.03
C ASN A 265 17.27 -3.79 6.08
N GLY A 266 17.60 -3.73 7.36
CA GLY A 266 16.63 -4.03 8.42
C GLY A 266 15.51 -2.98 8.48
N ALA A 267 15.80 -1.71 8.22
CA ALA A 267 14.77 -0.68 8.07
C ALA A 267 13.85 -0.97 6.87
N PHE A 268 14.43 -1.33 5.72
CA PHE A 268 13.68 -1.67 4.52
C PHE A 268 12.79 -2.90 4.72
N GLN A 269 13.33 -3.96 5.33
CA GLN A 269 12.57 -5.17 5.69
C GLN A 269 11.49 -4.93 6.76
N GLY A 270 11.65 -3.94 7.63
CA GLY A 270 10.57 -3.53 8.55
C GLY A 270 9.48 -2.67 7.87
N VAL A 271 9.85 -1.95 6.80
CA VAL A 271 8.98 -1.05 6.03
C VAL A 271 8.16 -1.81 4.98
N SER A 272 8.79 -2.72 4.24
CA SER A 272 8.24 -3.44 3.09
C SER A 272 7.01 -4.33 3.40
N PRO A 273 6.90 -5.00 4.57
CA PRO A 273 5.76 -5.83 4.95
C PRO A 273 4.43 -5.11 5.07
N ARG A 274 4.34 -3.83 4.70
CA ARG A 274 3.08 -3.07 4.59
C ARG A 274 2.53 -3.14 3.17
N THR A 275 2.49 -4.36 2.66
CA THR A 275 2.07 -4.76 1.31
C THR A 275 2.93 -4.20 0.17
N ALA A 276 4.20 -3.83 0.38
CA ALA A 276 5.02 -3.23 -0.67
C ALA A 276 5.63 -4.24 -1.65
N GLY A 277 5.98 -5.44 -1.17
CA GLY A 277 6.44 -6.55 -2.01
C GLY A 277 7.89 -6.51 -2.51
N PHE A 278 8.70 -5.52 -2.09
CA PHE A 278 10.12 -5.48 -2.44
C PHE A 278 10.99 -6.22 -1.43
N ASN A 279 12.07 -6.84 -1.92
CA ASN A 279 13.08 -7.49 -1.09
C ASN A 279 14.48 -6.94 -1.38
N THR A 280 15.26 -6.77 -0.31
CA THR A 280 16.69 -6.43 -0.37
C THR A 280 17.56 -7.54 0.20
N VAL A 281 16.97 -8.60 0.76
CA VAL A 281 17.64 -9.84 1.14
C VAL A 281 16.80 -11.02 0.64
N SER A 282 17.37 -12.22 0.66
CA SER A 282 16.59 -13.42 0.36
C SER A 282 15.68 -13.78 1.53
N TYR A 283 14.37 -13.82 1.28
CA TYR A 283 13.39 -14.32 2.25
C TYR A 283 13.44 -15.85 2.44
N SER A 284 14.24 -16.57 1.66
CA SER A 284 14.52 -18.00 1.93
C SER A 284 15.54 -18.19 3.06
N GLU A 285 16.28 -17.15 3.43
CA GLU A 285 17.38 -17.22 4.40
C GLU A 285 17.10 -16.46 5.70
N VAL A 286 15.97 -15.75 5.78
CA VAL A 286 15.51 -15.11 7.03
C VAL A 286 15.10 -16.15 8.06
N ARG A 287 15.22 -15.81 9.33
CA ARG A 287 14.85 -16.71 10.41
C ARG A 287 13.33 -16.89 10.49
N PRO A 288 12.83 -18.05 10.96
CA PRO A 288 11.39 -18.29 11.11
C PRO A 288 10.67 -17.25 11.98
N GLU A 289 11.34 -16.70 12.99
CA GLU A 289 10.80 -15.64 13.85
C GLU A 289 10.55 -14.35 13.04
N THR A 290 11.46 -14.01 12.12
CA THR A 290 11.32 -12.87 11.22
C THR A 290 10.19 -13.09 10.21
N LEU A 291 10.01 -14.31 9.69
CA LEU A 291 8.88 -14.66 8.84
C LEU A 291 7.55 -14.47 9.56
N MET A 292 7.42 -15.00 10.78
CA MET A 292 6.19 -14.86 11.58
C MET A 292 5.84 -13.39 11.86
N ILE A 293 6.84 -12.57 12.19
CA ILE A 293 6.64 -11.13 12.40
C ILE A 293 6.24 -10.44 11.09
N THR A 294 6.88 -10.82 9.98
CA THR A 294 6.57 -10.30 8.65
C THR A 294 5.12 -10.63 8.27
N ASP A 295 4.66 -11.86 8.46
CA ASP A 295 3.28 -12.28 8.21
C ASP A 295 2.28 -11.48 9.03
N PHE A 296 2.57 -11.27 10.32
CA PHE A 296 1.75 -10.43 11.20
C PHE A 296 1.70 -8.97 10.72
N LEU A 297 2.84 -8.41 10.28
CA LEU A 297 2.89 -7.06 9.73
C LEU A 297 2.14 -6.95 8.40
N MET A 298 2.21 -7.95 7.53
CA MET A 298 1.48 -8.01 6.25
C MET A 298 -0.03 -8.13 6.43
N LEU A 299 -0.47 -8.80 7.50
CA LEU A 299 -1.89 -8.83 7.88
C LEU A 299 -2.42 -7.42 8.20
N ILE A 300 -1.59 -6.61 8.87
CA ILE A 300 -1.90 -5.22 9.22
C ILE A 300 -1.49 -4.28 8.08
N GLY A 301 -2.41 -4.10 7.15
CA GLY A 301 -2.26 -3.12 6.07
C GLY A 301 -2.21 -1.68 6.57
N ALA A 302 -1.90 -0.75 5.67
CA ALA A 302 -1.68 0.65 6.01
C ALA A 302 -2.99 1.46 6.30
N GLY A 303 -2.96 2.78 6.10
CA GLY A 303 -4.09 3.69 6.36
C GLY A 303 -5.35 3.38 5.54
N SER A 304 -6.49 3.95 5.93
CA SER A 304 -7.73 3.79 5.14
C SER A 304 -7.72 4.65 3.88
N VAL A 305 -8.39 4.21 2.82
CA VAL A 305 -8.36 4.89 1.50
C VAL A 305 -6.91 5.08 1.02
N SER A 306 -6.09 4.04 1.21
CA SER A 306 -4.71 3.95 0.73
C SER A 306 -4.60 2.90 -0.37
N THR A 307 -3.41 2.80 -0.96
CA THR A 307 -3.06 1.78 -1.96
C THR A 307 -2.77 0.41 -1.33
N SER A 308 -2.50 0.37 -0.02
CA SER A 308 -2.18 -0.87 0.70
C SER A 308 -3.40 -1.80 0.82
N GLY A 309 -3.15 -3.11 0.90
CA GLY A 309 -4.16 -4.14 1.18
C GLY A 309 -4.47 -4.29 2.68
N GLY A 310 -4.83 -5.51 3.10
CA GLY A 310 -4.85 -5.92 4.51
C GLY A 310 -5.95 -5.33 5.40
N ILE A 311 -5.91 -5.74 6.67
CA ILE A 311 -6.70 -5.12 7.74
C ILE A 311 -6.06 -3.78 8.08
N LYS A 312 -6.78 -2.68 7.88
CA LYS A 312 -6.24 -1.32 8.07
C LYS A 312 -5.71 -1.11 9.49
N VAL A 313 -4.62 -0.35 9.62
CA VAL A 313 -4.03 0.03 10.92
C VAL A 313 -5.09 0.56 11.90
N THR A 314 -6.01 1.40 11.42
CA THR A 314 -7.08 1.97 12.27
C THR A 314 -8.05 0.92 12.79
N THR A 315 -8.33 -0.11 11.99
CA THR A 315 -9.19 -1.24 12.38
C THR A 315 -8.53 -2.06 13.49
N MET A 316 -7.25 -2.39 13.31
CA MET A 316 -6.48 -3.10 14.33
C MET A 316 -6.35 -2.29 15.62
N LEU A 317 -6.10 -0.98 15.52
CA LEU A 317 -5.99 -0.12 16.68
C LEU A 317 -7.32 -0.03 17.46
N VAL A 318 -8.46 0.09 16.76
CA VAL A 318 -9.78 0.07 17.39
C VAL A 318 -10.01 -1.25 18.15
N LEU A 319 -9.64 -2.38 17.56
CA LEU A 319 -9.76 -3.69 18.23
C LEU A 319 -8.84 -3.79 19.45
N ALA A 320 -7.58 -3.38 19.32
CA ALA A 320 -6.63 -3.40 20.44
C ALA A 320 -7.14 -2.56 21.63
N ILE A 321 -7.64 -1.36 21.36
CA ILE A 321 -8.18 -0.47 22.41
C ILE A 321 -9.46 -1.05 23.00
N ALA A 322 -10.36 -1.60 22.18
CA ALA A 322 -11.58 -2.24 22.66
C ALA A 322 -11.27 -3.44 23.57
N THR A 323 -10.27 -4.25 23.21
CA THR A 323 -9.80 -5.36 24.05
C THR A 323 -9.23 -4.85 25.38
N ILE A 324 -8.36 -3.83 25.35
CA ILE A 324 -7.78 -3.25 26.58
C ILE A 324 -8.88 -2.66 27.49
N ALA A 325 -9.83 -1.92 26.92
CA ALA A 325 -10.96 -1.35 27.66
C ALA A 325 -11.83 -2.46 28.29
N SER A 326 -12.08 -3.55 27.55
CA SER A 326 -12.82 -4.71 28.05
C SER A 326 -12.09 -5.40 29.21
N LEU A 327 -10.76 -5.55 29.12
CA LEU A 327 -9.93 -6.11 30.20
C LEU A 327 -9.89 -5.22 31.45
N ARG A 328 -10.03 -3.90 31.28
CA ARG A 328 -10.13 -2.94 32.40
C ARG A 328 -11.54 -2.86 33.01
N GLY A 329 -12.55 -3.43 32.35
CA GLY A 329 -13.94 -3.30 32.76
C GLY A 329 -14.56 -1.93 32.44
N ASP A 330 -13.98 -1.19 31.50
CA ASP A 330 -14.50 0.13 31.09
C ASP A 330 -15.85 -0.02 30.37
N ARG A 331 -16.86 0.74 30.79
CA ARG A 331 -18.21 0.71 30.17
C ARG A 331 -18.24 1.27 28.75
N GLU A 332 -17.30 2.17 28.44
CA GLU A 332 -17.17 2.80 27.14
C GLU A 332 -15.73 2.72 26.66
N VAL A 333 -15.55 2.30 25.40
CA VAL A 333 -14.23 2.30 24.77
C VAL A 333 -13.88 3.75 24.44
N GLN A 334 -12.88 4.31 25.12
CA GLN A 334 -12.42 5.67 24.90
C GLN A 334 -11.02 5.71 24.30
N LEU A 335 -10.80 6.69 23.43
CA LEU A 335 -9.52 6.92 22.78
C LEU A 335 -9.27 8.42 22.64
N LEU A 336 -8.13 8.89 23.17
CA LEU A 336 -7.75 10.32 23.15
C LEU A 336 -8.86 11.24 23.73
N GLY A 337 -9.56 10.76 24.76
CA GLY A 337 -10.67 11.48 25.41
C GLY A 337 -11.97 11.51 24.60
N ARG A 338 -12.14 10.66 23.58
CA ARG A 338 -13.38 10.51 22.80
C ARG A 338 -13.89 9.07 22.87
N SER A 339 -15.20 8.89 23.06
CA SER A 339 -15.82 7.57 23.02
C SER A 339 -15.92 7.04 21.58
N LEU A 340 -15.63 5.76 21.41
CA LEU A 340 -15.76 5.07 20.13
C LEU A 340 -17.17 4.50 20.00
N PRO A 341 -17.86 4.72 18.86
CA PRO A 341 -19.18 4.15 18.64
C PRO A 341 -19.08 2.62 18.54
N GLN A 342 -20.00 1.90 19.19
CA GLN A 342 -20.01 0.42 19.16
C GLN A 342 -20.09 -0.16 17.74
N SER A 343 -20.69 0.57 16.79
CA SER A 343 -20.73 0.16 15.39
C SER A 343 -19.33 0.05 14.77
N ALA A 344 -18.38 0.91 15.15
CA ALA A 344 -17.01 0.85 14.67
C ALA A 344 -16.29 -0.41 15.17
N VAL A 345 -16.49 -0.78 16.44
CA VAL A 345 -15.91 -2.01 17.02
C VAL A 345 -16.48 -3.25 16.33
N ARG A 346 -17.81 -3.32 16.15
CA ARG A 346 -18.45 -4.45 15.46
C ARG A 346 -18.00 -4.58 13.99
N GLN A 347 -17.87 -3.47 13.28
CA GLN A 347 -17.35 -3.46 11.91
C GLN A 347 -15.89 -3.93 11.87
N ALA A 348 -15.06 -3.47 12.80
CA ALA A 348 -13.66 -3.87 12.87
C ALA A 348 -13.51 -5.38 13.13
N LEU A 349 -14.34 -5.93 14.02
CA LEU A 349 -14.39 -7.36 14.31
C LEU A 349 -14.85 -8.16 13.09
N ALA A 350 -15.93 -7.73 12.42
CA ALA A 350 -16.43 -8.41 11.22
C ALA A 350 -15.40 -8.45 10.10
N VAL A 351 -14.74 -7.32 9.81
CA VAL A 351 -13.67 -7.26 8.79
C VAL A 351 -12.52 -8.19 9.15
N THR A 352 -12.10 -8.20 10.42
CA THR A 352 -11.00 -9.05 10.89
C THR A 352 -11.33 -10.53 10.75
N VAL A 353 -12.52 -10.96 11.18
CA VAL A 353 -12.96 -12.36 11.08
C VAL A 353 -13.05 -12.81 9.62
N ILE A 354 -13.64 -11.99 8.75
CA ILE A 354 -13.74 -12.32 7.31
C ILE A 354 -12.33 -12.44 6.71
N PHE A 355 -11.44 -11.50 7.01
CA PHE A 355 -10.09 -11.48 6.45
C PHE A 355 -9.25 -12.69 6.91
N THR A 356 -9.25 -12.98 8.20
CA THR A 356 -8.50 -14.13 8.74
C THR A 356 -9.08 -15.46 8.28
N SER A 357 -10.41 -15.56 8.13
CA SER A 357 -11.07 -16.76 7.62
C SER A 357 -10.73 -17.00 6.15
N LEU A 358 -10.68 -15.95 5.32
CA LEU A 358 -10.27 -16.06 3.92
C LEU A 358 -8.81 -16.49 3.79
N ILE A 359 -7.91 -15.94 4.61
CA ILE A 359 -6.51 -16.37 4.64
C ILE A 359 -6.41 -17.84 5.05
N ALA A 360 -7.06 -18.24 6.14
CA ALA A 360 -7.03 -19.61 6.63
C ALA A 360 -7.55 -20.62 5.59
N LEU A 361 -8.67 -20.31 4.93
CA LEU A 361 -9.22 -21.15 3.85
C LEU A 361 -8.28 -21.22 2.65
N GLY A 362 -7.67 -20.10 2.27
CA GLY A 362 -6.70 -20.05 1.17
C GLY A 362 -5.40 -20.80 1.47
N THR A 363 -4.96 -20.83 2.72
CA THR A 363 -3.76 -21.58 3.14
C THR A 363 -4.01 -23.09 3.25
N LEU A 364 -5.25 -23.52 3.53
CA LEU A 364 -5.62 -24.92 3.65
C LEU A 364 -5.94 -25.62 2.32
N ALA A 365 -6.27 -24.85 1.28
CA ALA A 365 -6.69 -25.34 -0.03
C ALA A 365 -5.50 -25.73 -0.93
#